data_AF-A0A0H5PP25-F1
#
_entry.id   AF-A0A0H5PP25-F1
#
_cell.length_a   1.000
_cell.length_b   1.000
_cell.length_c   1.000
_cell.angle_alpha   90.00
_cell.angle_beta   90.00
_cell.angle_gamma   90.00
#
_symmetry.space_group_name_H-M   'P 1'
#
loop_
_entity.id
_entity.type
_entity.pdbx_description
1 polymer ?
#
loop_
_entity_poly.entity_id
_entity_poly.type
_entity_poly.pdbx_seq_one_letter_code
_entity_poly.pdbx_strand_id
1 'polypeptide(L)'
;MTAPDTYYLDAAQAVVDNLQTFDLWFPKIGAAAVAAWAAHFEASGLSAEDLVAGVDHARAQHIKVAQARAEARSEPVEQFRPTPDMIVSHAHAARRDVLASLPKERVTEMEMANHILQEMGFTPQKAHRLSRDIALAVALKRPAQHNLTAAELEEFKGRVAAAKQAAISHVDRRREIASTIKLANLFGIESKQGRAS
;
A
#
# COMPACT_ATOMS: atom_id res chain seq x y z
N MET A 1 4.36 3.08 -33.71
CA MET A 1 3.83 3.20 -32.33
C MET A 1 2.55 2.39 -32.31
N THR A 2 2.49 1.33 -31.50
CA THR A 2 1.28 0.56 -31.26
C THR A 2 0.24 1.47 -30.61
N ALA A 3 -1.03 1.33 -31.00
CA ALA A 3 -2.11 2.06 -30.32
C ALA A 3 -2.16 1.61 -28.85
N PRO A 4 -2.31 2.54 -27.89
CA PRO A 4 -2.40 2.18 -26.48
C PRO A 4 -3.66 1.34 -26.23
N ASP A 5 -3.59 0.47 -25.22
CA ASP A 5 -4.75 -0.31 -24.79
C ASP A 5 -5.94 0.63 -24.48
N THR A 6 -7.13 0.22 -24.92
CA THR A 6 -8.41 0.84 -24.57
C THR A 6 -8.56 1.14 -23.08
N TYR A 7 -8.07 0.25 -22.21
CA TYR A 7 -8.07 0.49 -20.76
C TYR A 7 -7.29 1.75 -20.37
N TYR A 8 -6.11 1.96 -20.95
CA TYR A 8 -5.27 3.11 -20.62
C TYR A 8 -5.75 4.41 -21.29
N LEU A 9 -6.49 4.30 -22.40
CA LEU A 9 -7.22 5.44 -22.97
C LEU A 9 -8.29 5.94 -22.01
N ASP A 10 -9.10 5.03 -21.46
CA ASP A 10 -10.12 5.36 -20.46
C ASP A 10 -9.49 5.89 -19.16
N ALA A 11 -8.39 5.30 -18.71
CA ALA A 11 -7.65 5.76 -17.54
C ALA A 11 -7.07 7.17 -17.74
N ALA A 12 -6.49 7.45 -18.91
CA ALA A 12 -5.98 8.77 -19.25
C ALA A 12 -7.12 9.80 -19.30
N GLN A 13 -8.27 9.44 -19.87
CA GLN A 13 -9.44 10.30 -19.89
C GLN A 13 -9.92 10.61 -18.46
N ALA A 14 -10.01 9.60 -17.58
CA ALA A 14 -10.40 9.79 -16.18
C ALA A 14 -9.44 10.73 -15.42
N VAL A 15 -8.14 10.64 -15.69
CA VAL A 15 -7.13 11.58 -15.15
C VAL A 15 -7.37 13.00 -15.64
N VAL A 16 -7.60 13.18 -16.94
CA VAL A 16 -7.88 14.51 -17.52
C VAL A 16 -9.18 15.09 -16.98
N ASP A 17 -10.23 14.27 -16.87
CA ASP A 17 -11.53 14.68 -16.31
C ASP A 17 -11.38 15.10 -14.84
N ASN A 18 -10.56 14.39 -14.05
CA ASN A 18 -10.25 14.76 -12.67
C ASN A 18 -9.55 16.14 -12.61
N LEU A 19 -8.58 16.39 -13.50
CA LEU A 19 -7.87 17.68 -13.58
C LEU A 19 -8.80 18.83 -13.98
N GLN A 20 -9.69 18.60 -14.95
CA GLN A 20 -10.67 19.60 -15.42
C GLN A 20 -11.78 19.86 -14.39
N THR A 21 -12.16 18.85 -13.61
CA THR A 21 -13.12 19.01 -12.50
C THR A 21 -12.54 19.91 -11.42
N PHE A 22 -11.22 19.81 -11.19
CA PHE A 22 -10.54 20.60 -10.16
C PHE A 22 -10.29 22.05 -10.59
N ASP A 23 -9.78 22.27 -11.80
CA ASP A 23 -9.49 23.60 -12.32
C ASP A 23 -10.28 23.84 -13.61
N LEU A 24 -11.28 24.72 -13.52
CA LEU A 24 -12.11 25.14 -14.64
C LEU A 24 -11.30 25.79 -15.78
N TRP A 25 -10.08 26.27 -15.49
CA TRP A 25 -9.15 26.85 -16.45
C TRP A 25 -8.13 25.85 -16.98
N PHE A 26 -8.19 24.59 -16.55
CA PHE A 26 -7.32 23.55 -17.08
C PHE A 26 -7.58 23.37 -18.58
N PRO A 27 -6.54 23.33 -19.42
CA PRO A 27 -6.71 23.29 -20.87
C PRO A 27 -7.47 22.02 -21.29
N LYS A 28 -8.41 22.17 -22.23
CA LYS A 28 -9.05 21.03 -22.87
C LYS A 28 -8.00 20.25 -23.65
N ILE A 29 -7.68 19.05 -23.17
CA ILE A 29 -6.70 18.18 -23.80
C ILE A 29 -7.37 17.48 -24.99
N GLY A 30 -6.77 17.59 -26.17
CA GLY A 30 -7.27 16.92 -27.37
C GLY A 30 -7.01 15.41 -27.34
N ALA A 31 -7.76 14.63 -28.13
CA ALA A 31 -7.66 13.17 -28.17
C ALA A 31 -6.24 12.63 -28.42
N ALA A 32 -5.44 13.33 -29.24
CA ALA A 32 -4.04 12.95 -29.50
C ALA A 32 -3.16 13.05 -28.24
N ALA A 33 -3.39 14.05 -27.39
CA ALA A 33 -2.65 14.20 -26.15
C ALA A 33 -3.13 13.21 -25.08
N VAL A 34 -4.43 12.89 -25.02
CA VAL A 34 -4.95 11.79 -24.19
C VAL A 34 -4.31 10.45 -24.60
N ALA A 35 -4.21 10.17 -25.90
CA ALA A 35 -3.54 8.96 -26.39
C ALA A 35 -2.03 8.92 -26.03
N ALA A 36 -1.35 10.07 -26.05
CA ALA A 36 0.04 10.15 -25.60
C ALA A 36 0.18 9.89 -24.09
N TRP A 37 -0.75 10.41 -23.28
CA TRP A 37 -0.80 10.15 -21.85
C TRP A 37 -1.12 8.68 -21.55
N ALA A 38 -2.05 8.08 -22.30
CA ALA A 38 -2.39 6.66 -22.20
C ALA A 38 -1.16 5.77 -22.44
N ALA A 39 -0.39 6.03 -23.50
CA ALA A 39 0.84 5.29 -23.78
C ALA A 39 1.88 5.45 -22.66
N HIS A 40 1.95 6.63 -22.03
CA HIS A 40 2.82 6.88 -20.90
C HIS A 40 2.38 6.12 -19.64
N PHE A 41 1.07 6.09 -19.37
CA PHE A 41 0.50 5.36 -18.25
C PHE A 41 0.57 3.84 -18.42
N GLU A 42 0.40 3.36 -19.65
CA GLU A 42 0.58 1.94 -19.99
C GLU A 42 1.99 1.45 -19.64
N ALA A 43 3.01 2.25 -19.95
CA ALA A 43 4.39 1.94 -19.59
C ALA A 43 4.64 1.88 -18.07
N SER A 44 3.83 2.59 -17.27
CA SER A 44 3.93 2.56 -15.80
C SER A 44 3.29 1.33 -15.16
N GLY A 45 2.32 0.69 -15.83
CA GLY A 45 1.56 -0.44 -15.30
C GLY A 45 0.66 -0.10 -14.10
N LEU A 46 0.35 1.18 -13.89
CA LEU A 46 -0.52 1.63 -12.81
C LEU A 46 -2.00 1.54 -13.24
N SER A 47 -2.86 1.11 -12.31
CA SER A 47 -4.31 1.16 -12.53
C SER A 47 -4.84 2.60 -12.62
N ALA A 48 -6.00 2.79 -13.26
CA ALA A 48 -6.70 4.08 -13.31
C ALA A 48 -6.87 4.72 -11.92
N GLU A 49 -7.21 3.92 -10.90
CA GLU A 49 -7.38 4.40 -9.52
C GLU A 49 -6.06 4.87 -8.90
N ASP A 50 -4.94 4.21 -9.22
CA ASP A 50 -3.60 4.66 -8.78
C ASP A 50 -3.22 5.98 -9.43
N LEU A 51 -3.53 6.16 -10.72
CA LEU A 51 -3.23 7.39 -11.46
C LEU A 51 -4.05 8.56 -10.91
N VAL A 52 -5.34 8.36 -10.65
CA VAL A 52 -6.21 9.36 -10.02
C VAL A 52 -5.72 9.70 -8.61
N ALA A 53 -5.35 8.70 -7.80
CA ALA A 53 -4.74 8.94 -6.49
C ALA A 53 -3.40 9.70 -6.59
N GLY A 54 -2.64 9.47 -7.66
CA GLY A 54 -1.44 10.23 -7.99
C GLY A 54 -1.72 11.71 -8.27
N VAL A 55 -2.79 12.02 -9.01
CA VAL A 55 -3.25 13.40 -9.22
C VAL A 55 -3.62 14.05 -7.90
N ASP A 56 -4.43 13.39 -7.08
CA ASP A 56 -4.88 13.92 -5.78
C ASP A 56 -3.70 14.17 -4.83
N HIS A 57 -2.74 13.25 -4.80
CA HIS A 57 -1.53 13.38 -4.01
C HIS A 57 -0.64 14.54 -4.53
N ALA A 58 -0.42 14.62 -5.84
CA ALA A 58 0.34 15.70 -6.47
C ALA A 58 -0.28 17.07 -6.16
N ARG A 59 -1.60 17.17 -6.25
CA ARG A 59 -2.37 18.37 -5.90
C ARG A 59 -2.18 18.74 -4.43
N ALA A 60 -2.34 17.79 -3.51
CA ALA A 60 -2.18 18.06 -2.08
C ALA A 60 -0.77 18.59 -1.74
N GLN A 61 0.26 18.06 -2.39
CA GLN A 61 1.63 18.56 -2.25
C GLN A 61 1.81 19.93 -2.87
N HIS A 62 1.27 20.17 -4.06
CA HIS A 62 1.34 21.45 -4.73
C HIS A 62 0.66 22.56 -3.93
N ILE A 63 -0.55 22.33 -3.39
CA ILE A 63 -1.25 23.31 -2.56
C ILE A 63 -0.40 23.72 -1.36
N LYS A 64 0.17 22.74 -0.63
CA LYS A 64 1.05 23.01 0.52
C LYS A 64 2.26 23.86 0.15
N VAL A 65 2.95 23.50 -0.94
CA VAL A 65 4.18 24.19 -1.38
C VAL A 65 3.87 25.57 -1.96
N ALA A 66 2.84 25.68 -2.79
CA ALA A 66 2.48 26.92 -3.45
C ALA A 66 1.94 27.94 -2.45
N GLN A 67 1.15 27.51 -1.46
CA GLN A 67 0.72 28.37 -0.35
C GLN A 67 1.91 28.87 0.47
N ALA A 68 2.80 27.97 0.89
CA ALA A 68 3.98 28.36 1.67
C ALA A 68 4.90 29.33 0.89
N ARG A 69 5.03 29.16 -0.43
CA ARG A 69 5.80 30.09 -1.29
C ARG A 69 5.10 31.44 -1.46
N ALA A 70 3.79 31.44 -1.70
CA ALA A 70 3.00 32.65 -1.83
C ALA A 70 3.07 33.50 -0.55
N GLU A 71 2.97 32.87 0.62
CA GLU A 71 3.13 33.53 1.92
C GLU A 71 4.54 34.10 2.12
N ALA A 72 5.58 33.34 1.74
CA ALA A 72 6.97 33.75 1.92
C ALA A 72 7.42 34.85 0.94
N ARG A 73 6.85 34.91 -0.27
CA ARG A 73 7.33 35.78 -1.37
C ARG A 73 6.31 36.81 -1.85
N SER A 74 5.09 36.81 -1.30
CA SER A 74 3.97 37.64 -1.80
C SER A 74 3.71 37.48 -3.30
N GLU A 75 3.98 36.28 -3.83
CA GLU A 75 3.75 35.90 -5.23
C GLU A 75 2.36 35.27 -5.39
N PRO A 76 1.71 35.40 -6.56
CA PRO A 76 0.46 34.69 -6.82
C PRO A 76 0.69 33.18 -6.81
N VAL A 77 -0.30 32.43 -6.32
CA VAL A 77 -0.26 30.97 -6.27
C VAL A 77 -0.12 30.42 -7.69
N GLU A 78 0.95 29.68 -7.93
CA GLU A 78 1.20 29.01 -9.22
C GLU A 78 0.06 28.03 -9.53
N GLN A 79 -0.32 27.92 -10.80
CA GLN A 79 -1.39 27.01 -11.22
C GLN A 79 -0.91 25.56 -11.24
N PHE A 80 -1.78 24.63 -10.82
CA PHE A 80 -1.48 23.20 -10.85
C PHE A 80 -1.55 22.65 -12.28
N ARG A 81 -0.39 22.41 -12.89
CA ARG A 81 -0.30 21.84 -14.25
C ARG A 81 0.61 20.61 -14.26
N PRO A 82 0.11 19.45 -13.81
CA PRO A 82 0.93 18.25 -13.71
C PRO A 82 1.26 17.65 -15.07
N THR A 83 2.48 17.14 -15.21
CA THR A 83 2.89 16.28 -16.33
C THR A 83 2.52 14.81 -16.03
N PRO A 84 2.39 13.96 -17.06
CA PRO A 84 2.18 12.52 -16.88
C PRO A 84 3.22 11.86 -15.95
N ASP A 85 4.50 12.18 -16.14
CA ASP A 85 5.59 11.69 -15.28
C ASP A 85 5.38 12.06 -13.80
N MET A 86 4.95 13.29 -13.55
CA MET A 86 4.70 13.77 -12.19
C MET A 86 3.53 13.02 -11.55
N ILE A 87 2.48 12.73 -12.32
CA ILE A 87 1.34 11.92 -11.86
C ILE A 87 1.80 10.51 -11.51
N VAL A 88 2.58 9.85 -12.36
CA VAL A 88 3.12 8.50 -12.10
C VAL A 88 3.99 8.49 -10.84
N SER A 89 4.89 9.47 -10.70
CA SER A 89 5.74 9.61 -9.50
C SER A 89 4.91 9.77 -8.23
N HIS A 90 3.87 10.61 -8.27
CA HIS A 90 2.98 10.80 -7.12
C HIS A 90 2.03 9.64 -6.88
N ALA A 91 1.66 8.86 -7.89
CA ALA A 91 0.92 7.62 -7.70
C ALA A 91 1.75 6.59 -6.92
N HIS A 92 3.04 6.45 -7.25
CA HIS A 92 3.96 5.64 -6.47
C HIS A 92 4.20 6.19 -5.06
N ALA A 93 4.24 7.52 -4.89
CA ALA A 93 4.30 8.14 -3.56
C ALA A 93 3.04 7.84 -2.73
N ALA A 94 1.84 8.00 -3.31
CA ALA A 94 0.57 7.70 -2.66
C ALA A 94 0.50 6.24 -2.21
N ARG A 95 0.93 5.28 -3.06
CA ARG A 95 1.04 3.85 -2.66
C ARG A 95 1.97 3.65 -1.47
N ARG A 96 3.11 4.35 -1.43
CA ARG A 96 4.06 4.27 -0.30
C ARG A 96 3.46 4.87 0.97
N ASP A 97 2.75 5.98 0.87
CA ASP A 97 2.11 6.62 2.03
C ASP A 97 1.01 5.74 2.61
N VAL A 98 0.20 5.10 1.75
CA VAL A 98 -0.80 4.11 2.18
C VAL A 98 -0.13 2.96 2.91
N LEU A 99 0.94 2.38 2.35
CA LEU A 99 1.69 1.31 3.01
C LEU A 99 2.33 1.74 4.33
N ALA A 100 2.85 2.96 4.41
CA ALA A 100 3.44 3.52 5.64
C ALA A 100 2.40 3.78 6.72
N SER A 101 1.15 4.06 6.33
CA SER A 101 0.02 4.27 7.24
C SER A 101 -0.67 2.99 7.73
N LEU A 102 -0.19 1.81 7.30
CA LEU A 102 -0.78 0.54 7.71
C LEU A 102 -0.67 0.33 9.23
N PRO A 103 -1.73 -0.19 9.89
CA PRO A 103 -1.64 -0.65 11.27
C PRO A 103 -0.53 -1.68 11.44
N LYS A 104 0.10 -1.70 12.62
CA LYS A 104 1.23 -2.60 12.92
C LYS A 104 0.88 -4.07 12.64
N GLU A 105 -0.34 -4.47 12.96
CA GLU A 105 -0.86 -5.82 12.72
C GLU A 105 -0.87 -6.16 11.22
N ARG A 106 -1.23 -5.20 10.37
CA ARG A 106 -1.22 -5.37 8.91
C ARG A 106 0.19 -5.41 8.33
N VAL A 107 1.13 -4.67 8.92
CA VAL A 107 2.55 -4.77 8.55
C VAL A 107 3.08 -6.17 8.86
N THR A 108 2.78 -6.72 10.04
CA THR A 108 3.15 -8.09 10.39
C THR A 108 2.50 -9.13 9.48
N GLU A 109 1.23 -8.96 9.12
CA GLU A 109 0.56 -9.84 8.14
C GLU A 109 1.22 -9.76 6.75
N MET A 110 1.63 -8.57 6.31
CA MET A 110 2.33 -8.38 5.04
C MET A 110 3.71 -9.05 5.05
N GLU A 111 4.48 -8.93 6.13
CA GLU A 111 5.78 -9.59 6.29
C GLU A 111 5.64 -11.12 6.31
N MET A 112 4.65 -11.63 7.05
CA MET A 112 4.32 -13.06 7.07
C MET A 112 3.96 -13.56 5.65
N ALA A 113 3.12 -12.81 4.92
CA ALA A 113 2.76 -13.14 3.54
C ALA A 113 4.00 -13.17 2.63
N ASN A 114 4.94 -12.23 2.79
CA ASN A 114 6.19 -12.22 2.04
C ASN A 114 7.03 -13.49 2.30
N HIS A 115 7.18 -13.90 3.56
CA HIS A 115 7.92 -15.12 3.90
C HIS A 115 7.28 -16.36 3.30
N ILE A 116 5.96 -16.50 3.41
CA ILE A 116 5.21 -17.63 2.83
C ILE A 116 5.38 -17.68 1.31
N LEU A 117 5.32 -16.54 0.63
CA LEU A 117 5.54 -16.49 -0.82
C LEU A 117 6.98 -16.91 -1.18
N GLN A 118 7.99 -16.52 -0.39
CA GLN A 118 9.35 -17.00 -0.63
C GLN A 118 9.47 -18.52 -0.44
N GLU A 119 8.81 -19.09 0.56
CA GLU A 119 8.75 -20.54 0.78
C GLU A 119 8.00 -21.31 -0.32
N MET A 120 7.10 -20.65 -1.04
CA MET A 120 6.43 -21.19 -2.23
C MET A 120 7.33 -21.14 -3.49
N GLY A 121 8.54 -20.60 -3.38
CA GLY A 121 9.51 -20.54 -4.48
C GLY A 121 9.50 -19.24 -5.28
N PHE A 122 8.75 -18.21 -4.83
CA PHE A 122 8.86 -16.88 -5.44
C PHE A 122 10.20 -16.23 -5.08
N THR A 123 10.80 -15.50 -6.02
CA THR A 123 11.99 -14.70 -5.72
C THR A 123 11.67 -13.64 -4.66
N PRO A 124 12.63 -13.24 -3.81
CA PRO A 124 12.40 -12.23 -2.77
C PRO A 124 11.78 -10.94 -3.32
N GLN A 125 12.22 -10.48 -4.49
CA GLN A 125 11.68 -9.28 -5.13
C GLN A 125 10.21 -9.46 -5.53
N LYS A 126 9.85 -10.62 -6.09
CA LYS A 126 8.48 -10.92 -6.50
C LYS A 126 7.56 -11.11 -5.29
N ALA A 127 8.02 -11.80 -4.25
CA ALA A 127 7.30 -11.97 -2.99
C ALA A 127 7.03 -10.63 -2.28
N HIS A 128 8.01 -9.73 -2.24
CA HIS A 128 7.83 -8.37 -1.71
C HIS A 128 6.83 -7.55 -2.53
N ARG A 129 6.86 -7.67 -3.86
CA ARG A 129 5.90 -6.97 -4.73
C ARG A 129 4.47 -7.48 -4.49
N LEU A 130 4.27 -8.80 -4.47
CA LEU A 130 2.96 -9.42 -4.27
C LEU A 130 2.38 -9.13 -2.89
N SER A 131 3.17 -9.28 -1.82
CA SER A 131 2.73 -8.98 -0.45
C SER A 131 2.31 -7.52 -0.28
N ARG A 132 3.07 -6.58 -0.84
CA ARG A 132 2.70 -5.15 -0.84
C ARG A 132 1.44 -4.87 -1.65
N ASP A 133 1.27 -5.53 -2.80
CA ASP A 133 0.09 -5.36 -3.64
C ASP A 133 -1.18 -5.88 -2.97
N ILE A 134 -1.09 -7.03 -2.29
CA ILE A 134 -2.17 -7.57 -1.46
C ILE A 134 -2.48 -6.62 -0.29
N ALA A 135 -1.46 -6.10 0.39
CA ALA A 135 -1.66 -5.17 1.50
C ALA A 135 -2.34 -3.86 1.05
N LEU A 136 -1.92 -3.32 -0.11
CA LEU A 136 -2.57 -2.17 -0.75
C LEU A 136 -4.01 -2.46 -1.15
N ALA A 137 -4.27 -3.62 -1.76
CA ALA A 137 -5.60 -4.06 -2.16
C ALA A 137 -6.55 -4.10 -0.96
N VAL A 138 -6.10 -4.67 0.16
CA VAL A 138 -6.88 -4.72 1.41
C VAL A 138 -7.10 -3.33 2.00
N ALA A 139 -6.06 -2.49 2.07
CA ALA A 139 -6.16 -1.15 2.64
C ALA A 139 -7.11 -0.24 1.85
N LEU A 140 -7.06 -0.34 0.52
CA LEU A 140 -7.86 0.46 -0.41
C LEU A 140 -9.19 -0.21 -0.77
N LYS A 141 -9.49 -1.40 -0.22
CA LYS A 141 -10.70 -2.19 -0.50
C LYS A 141 -10.94 -2.44 -1.99
N ARG A 142 -9.87 -2.75 -2.73
CA ARG A 142 -9.88 -3.00 -4.18
C ARG A 142 -9.24 -4.36 -4.50
N PRO A 143 -9.45 -4.95 -5.70
CA PRO A 143 -8.74 -6.16 -6.09
C PRO A 143 -7.23 -5.92 -6.22
N ALA A 144 -6.44 -6.96 -5.97
CA ALA A 144 -5.00 -6.91 -6.23
C ALA A 144 -4.74 -6.83 -7.73
N GLN A 145 -3.72 -6.06 -8.13
CA GLN A 145 -3.32 -5.93 -9.54
C GLN A 145 -2.64 -7.21 -10.03
N HIS A 146 -1.88 -7.85 -9.16
CA HIS A 146 -1.17 -9.08 -9.46
C HIS A 146 -1.87 -10.25 -8.79
N ASN A 147 -2.40 -11.15 -9.62
CA ASN A 147 -3.08 -12.34 -9.15
C ASN A 147 -2.12 -13.54 -9.13
N LEU A 148 -2.17 -14.29 -8.03
CA LEU A 148 -1.69 -15.66 -8.00
C LEU A 148 -2.61 -16.53 -8.86
N THR A 149 -2.08 -17.60 -9.45
CA THR A 149 -2.92 -18.63 -10.06
C THR A 149 -3.83 -19.27 -9.00
N ALA A 150 -4.92 -19.92 -9.42
CA ALA A 150 -5.85 -20.55 -8.48
C ALA A 150 -5.15 -21.59 -7.59
N ALA A 151 -4.20 -22.36 -8.14
CA ALA A 151 -3.41 -23.33 -7.40
C ALA A 151 -2.48 -22.67 -6.36
N GLU A 152 -1.73 -21.64 -6.77
CA GLU A 152 -0.86 -20.89 -5.86
C GLU A 152 -1.66 -20.18 -4.76
N LEU A 153 -2.85 -19.67 -5.07
CA LEU A 153 -3.70 -19.00 -4.09
C LEU A 153 -4.21 -19.97 -3.01
N GLU A 154 -4.62 -21.17 -3.39
CA GLU A 154 -5.07 -22.19 -2.42
C GLU A 154 -3.91 -22.67 -1.55
N GLU A 155 -2.73 -22.88 -2.13
CA GLU A 155 -1.53 -23.19 -1.35
C GLU A 155 -1.16 -22.05 -0.38
N PHE A 156 -1.19 -20.81 -0.86
CA PHE A 156 -0.92 -19.63 -0.04
C PHE A 156 -1.91 -19.52 1.14
N LYS A 157 -3.22 -19.69 0.90
CA LYS A 157 -4.24 -19.70 1.95
C LYS A 157 -3.98 -20.80 2.98
N GLY A 158 -3.64 -22.00 2.54
CA GLY A 158 -3.30 -23.13 3.42
C GLY A 158 -2.10 -22.82 4.32
N ARG A 159 -1.02 -22.30 3.74
CA ARG A 159 0.19 -21.92 4.49
C ARG A 159 -0.05 -20.75 5.45
N VAL A 160 -0.84 -19.74 5.03
CA VAL A 160 -1.22 -18.63 5.91
C VAL A 160 -2.06 -19.12 7.09
N ALA A 161 -3.02 -20.01 6.87
CA ALA A 161 -3.82 -20.59 7.94
C ALA A 161 -2.95 -21.37 8.93
N ALA A 162 -2.02 -22.19 8.44
CA ALA A 162 -1.07 -22.93 9.27
C ALA A 162 -0.16 -21.99 10.08
N ALA A 163 0.38 -20.94 9.46
CA ALA A 163 1.22 -19.94 10.11
C ALA A 163 0.46 -19.18 11.21
N LYS A 164 -0.80 -18.78 10.95
CA LYS A 164 -1.65 -18.13 11.96
C LYS A 164 -1.96 -19.07 13.13
N GLN A 165 -2.25 -20.35 12.86
CA GLN A 165 -2.50 -21.33 13.92
C GLN A 165 -1.25 -21.59 14.78
N ALA A 166 -0.07 -21.64 14.17
CA ALA A 166 1.21 -21.75 14.89
C ALA A 166 1.50 -20.51 15.74
N ALA A 167 1.18 -19.31 15.24
CA ALA A 167 1.34 -18.08 16.01
C ALA A 167 0.45 -18.06 17.27
N ILE A 168 -0.81 -18.50 17.15
CA ILE A 168 -1.75 -18.60 18.28
C ILE A 168 -1.22 -19.59 19.32
N SER A 169 -0.81 -20.79 18.91
CA SER A 169 -0.31 -21.81 19.84
C SER A 169 0.95 -21.35 20.59
N HIS A 170 1.82 -20.56 19.96
CA HIS A 170 2.96 -19.95 20.63
C HIS A 170 2.59 -18.89 21.67
N VAL A 171 1.57 -18.07 21.40
CA VAL A 171 1.06 -17.07 22.36
C VAL A 171 0.44 -17.74 23.57
N ASP A 172 -0.39 -18.76 23.34
CA ASP A 172 -1.03 -19.54 24.41
C ASP A 172 0.02 -20.22 25.30
N ARG A 173 1.04 -20.83 24.69
CA ARG A 173 2.15 -21.46 25.42
C ARG A 173 2.97 -20.46 26.25
N ARG A 174 3.20 -19.24 25.74
CA ARG A 174 3.87 -18.17 26.51
C ARG A 174 3.02 -17.72 27.69
N ARG A 175 1.71 -17.62 27.52
CA ARG A 175 0.77 -17.25 28.59
C ARG A 175 0.74 -18.32 29.68
N GLU A 176 0.75 -19.59 29.28
CA GLU A 176 0.83 -20.73 30.19
C GLU A 176 2.14 -20.69 31.01
N ILE A 177 3.31 -20.55 30.35
CA ILE A 177 4.60 -20.44 31.04
C ILE A 177 4.63 -19.24 32.00
N ALA A 178 4.12 -18.07 31.59
CA ALA A 178 4.05 -16.91 32.46
C ALA A 178 3.14 -17.14 33.68
N SER A 179 2.03 -17.86 33.50
CA SER A 179 1.13 -18.24 34.60
C SER A 179 1.78 -19.23 35.56
N THR A 180 2.55 -20.19 35.04
CA THR A 180 3.31 -21.17 35.82
C THR A 180 4.42 -20.49 36.61
N ILE A 181 5.15 -19.54 36.02
CA ILE A 181 6.15 -18.73 36.72
C ILE A 181 5.49 -17.89 37.82
N LYS A 182 4.33 -17.28 37.56
CA LYS A 182 3.59 -16.49 38.56
C LYS A 182 3.12 -17.35 39.73
N LEU A 183 2.59 -18.55 39.46
CA LEU A 183 2.20 -19.52 40.47
C LEU A 183 3.42 -20.01 41.27
N ALA A 184 4.50 -20.40 40.59
CA ALA A 184 5.74 -20.82 41.23
C ALA A 184 6.33 -19.71 42.13
N ASN A 185 6.23 -18.44 41.72
CA ASN A 185 6.64 -17.31 42.56
C ASN A 185 5.71 -17.10 43.76
N LEU A 186 4.40 -17.31 43.61
CA LEU A 186 3.44 -17.25 44.73
C LEU A 186 3.76 -18.31 45.79
N PHE A 187 3.96 -19.57 45.37
CA PHE A 187 4.31 -20.68 46.26
C PHE A 187 5.76 -20.63 46.75
N GLY A 188 6.66 -19.97 46.00
CA GLY A 188 8.05 -19.72 46.40
C GLY A 188 8.18 -18.70 47.54
N ILE A 189 7.29 -17.71 47.60
CA ILE A 189 7.25 -16.71 48.68
C ILE A 189 6.76 -17.34 50.00
N GLU A 190 5.83 -18.29 49.97
CA GLU A 190 5.36 -19.00 51.17
C GLU A 190 6.45 -19.86 51.82
N SER A 191 7.35 -20.47 51.03
CA SER A 191 8.45 -21.29 51.55
C SER A 191 9.50 -20.51 52.37
N LYS A 192 9.59 -19.17 52.20
CA LYS A 192 10.54 -18.32 52.94
C LYS A 192 9.95 -17.71 54.22
N GLN A 193 8.64 -17.79 54.44
CA GLN A 193 8.00 -17.29 55.66
C GLN A 193 7.80 -18.36 56.76
N GLY A 194 8.14 -19.63 56.49
CA GLY A 194 8.00 -20.74 57.46
C GLY A 194 9.25 -21.16 58.23
N ARG A 195 10.39 -20.46 58.09
CA ARG A 195 11.63 -20.71 58.87
C ARG A 195 12.09 -19.44 59.59
N ALA A 196 11.28 -18.98 60.53
CA ALA A 196 11.71 -18.14 61.63
C ALA A 196 11.15 -18.78 62.91
N SER A 197 11.80 -19.85 63.33
CA SER A 197 11.70 -20.45 64.66
C SER A 197 13.00 -20.19 65.39
#